data_AF-A0A967KFX4-F1
#
_entry.id   AF-A0A967KFX4-F1
#
_cell.length_a   1.000
_cell.length_b   1.000
_cell.length_c   1.000
_cell.angle_alpha   90.00
_cell.angle_beta   90.00
_cell.angle_gamma   90.00
#
_symmetry.space_group_name_H-M   'P 1'
#
loop_
_entity.id
_entity.type
_entity.pdbx_description
1 polymer ?
#
loop_
_entity_poly.entity_id
_entity_poly.type
_entity_poly.pdbx_seq_one_letter_code
_entity_poly.pdbx_strand_id
1 'polypeptide(L)' 'DSTTTPFEVGLGGMVDFEKGDFIGREALMNADRSCLLWGMKVEDGFPWNGRSIRIDDEPVGQVCSSAWSPYLRCGVAFVR' A
#
# COMPACT_ATOMS: atom_id res chain seq x y z
N ASP A 1 5.07 2.45 7.61
CA ASP A 1 5.25 2.34 9.08
C ASP A 1 6.16 1.14 9.35
N SER A 2 6.44 0.79 10.61
CA SER A 2 7.22 -0.41 10.95
C SER A 2 6.40 -1.71 10.89
N THR A 3 5.13 -1.63 10.50
CA THR A 3 4.22 -2.78 10.38
C THR A 3 4.03 -3.23 8.93
N THR A 4 4.66 -2.55 7.98
CA THR A 4 4.54 -2.82 6.54
C THR A 4 5.79 -3.53 6.01
N THR A 5 5.62 -4.64 5.31
CA THR A 5 6.72 -5.33 4.60
C THR A 5 6.80 -4.90 3.13
N PRO A 6 7.96 -5.06 2.47
CA PRO A 6 8.09 -4.81 1.03
C PRO A 6 7.10 -5.62 0.17
N PHE A 7 6.68 -6.80 0.62
CA PHE A 7 5.75 -7.64 -0.14
C PHE A 7 4.32 -7.08 -0.13
N GLU A 8 3.88 -6.59 1.02
CA GLU A 8 2.55 -5.98 1.19
C GLU A 8 2.34 -4.76 0.30
N VAL A 9 3.42 -4.06 -0.07
CA VAL A 9 3.38 -2.88 -0.95
C VAL A 9 3.86 -3.15 -2.38
N GLY A 10 3.99 -4.41 -2.78
CA GLY A 10 4.38 -4.79 -4.15
C GLY A 10 5.84 -4.50 -4.49
N LEU A 11 6.68 -4.19 -3.50
CA LEU A 11 8.13 -3.96 -3.65
C LEU A 11 8.98 -5.20 -3.41
N GLY A 12 8.36 -6.39 -3.36
CA GLY A 12 9.05 -7.66 -3.15
C GLY A 12 10.17 -7.93 -4.15
N GLY A 13 10.01 -7.52 -5.41
CA GLY A 13 11.02 -7.67 -6.46
C GLY A 13 12.28 -6.82 -6.24
N MET A 14 12.26 -5.86 -5.31
CA MET A 14 13.43 -5.06 -4.93
C MET A 14 14.23 -5.70 -3.77
N VAL A 15 13.74 -6.80 -3.21
CA VAL A 15 14.42 -7.53 -2.13
C VAL A 15 15.37 -8.56 -2.74
N ASP A 16 16.64 -8.19 -2.78
CA ASP A 16 17.73 -9.11 -3.16
C ASP A 16 18.10 -10.01 -1.96
N PHE A 17 17.75 -11.29 -2.05
CA PHE A 17 18.11 -12.31 -1.06
C PHE A 17 19.48 -12.98 -1.34
N GLU A 18 20.05 -12.76 -2.52
CA GLU A 18 21.32 -13.35 -2.97
C GLU A 18 22.54 -12.52 -2.55
N LYS A 19 22.37 -11.22 -2.26
CA LYS A 19 23.46 -10.34 -1.77
C LYS A 19 24.10 -10.74 -0.43
N GLY A 20 23.64 -11.82 0.20
CA GLY A 20 24.08 -12.27 1.51
C GLY A 20 23.25 -11.66 2.64
N ASP A 21 23.88 -11.42 3.79
CA ASP A 21 23.19 -10.97 5.00
C ASP A 21 22.83 -9.48 4.97
N PHE A 22 21.61 -9.18 5.42
CA PHE A 22 21.12 -7.81 5.60
C PHE A 22 20.09 -7.74 6.73
N ILE A 23 19.88 -6.54 7.27
CA ILE A 23 18.93 -6.30 8.36
C ILE A 23 17.51 -6.69 7.91
N GLY A 24 16.89 -7.60 8.65
CA GLY A 24 15.55 -8.09 8.37
C GLY A 24 15.47 -9.24 7.35
N ARG A 25 16.60 -9.80 6.88
CA ARG A 25 16.63 -10.91 5.91
C ARG A 25 15.79 -12.11 6.37
N GLU A 26 16.05 -12.64 7.56
CA GLU A 26 15.33 -13.81 8.09
C GLU A 26 13.84 -13.50 8.31
N ALA A 27 13.51 -12.29 8.74
CA ALA A 27 12.13 -11.85 8.89
C ALA A 27 11.41 -11.81 7.53
N LEU A 28 12.06 -11.26 6.49
CA LEU A 28 11.50 -11.21 5.14
C LEU A 28 11.44 -12.59 4.46
N MET A 29 12.30 -13.54 4.83
CA MET A 29 12.20 -14.92 4.33
C MET A 29 10.88 -15.56 4.75
N ASN A 30 10.47 -15.33 6.00
CA ASN A 30 9.25 -15.90 6.60
C ASN A 30 8.01 -15.01 6.43
N ALA A 31 8.13 -13.83 5.83
CA ALA A 31 7.02 -12.90 5.65
C ALA A 31 6.04 -13.37 4.57
N ASP A 32 4.76 -13.02 4.78
CA ASP A 32 3.71 -13.18 3.77
C ASP A 32 4.08 -12.43 2.48
N ARG A 33 3.72 -13.01 1.33
CA ARG A 33 4.06 -12.46 0.00
C ARG A 33 2.87 -11.78 -0.68
N SER A 34 1.73 -11.70 -0.01
CA SER A 34 0.50 -11.07 -0.49
C SER A 34 0.68 -9.56 -0.60
N CYS A 35 0.18 -8.98 -1.69
CA CYS A 35 0.11 -7.53 -1.85
C CYS A 35 -1.20 -7.01 -1.25
N LEU A 36 -1.09 -6.05 -0.33
CA LEU A 36 -2.21 -5.39 0.34
C LEU A 36 -2.40 -3.95 -0.15
N LEU A 37 -1.44 -3.39 -0.89
CA LEU A 37 -1.50 -2.03 -1.41
C LEU A 37 -2.18 -1.97 -2.78
N TRP A 38 -3.15 -1.06 -2.91
CA TRP A 38 -3.85 -0.79 -4.17
C TRP A 38 -3.85 0.69 -4.53
N GLY A 39 -3.98 0.97 -5.83
CA GLY A 39 -4.28 2.30 -6.33
C GLY A 39 -5.80 2.50 -6.44
N MET A 40 -6.29 3.62 -5.91
CA MET A 40 -7.71 3.99 -5.94
C MET A 40 -7.88 5.31 -6.69
N LYS A 41 -8.91 5.39 -7.54
CA LYS A 41 -9.42 6.64 -8.12
C LYS A 41 -10.72 7.00 -7.43
N VAL A 42 -10.91 8.28 -7.13
CA VAL A 42 -12.14 8.82 -6.56
C VAL A 42 -12.78 9.72 -7.61
N GLU A 43 -13.94 9.31 -8.11
CA GLU A 43 -14.65 10.04 -9.18
C GLU A 43 -15.10 11.43 -8.71
N ASP A 44 -15.71 11.50 -7.53
CA ASP A 44 -16.18 12.74 -6.93
C ASP A 44 -15.47 13.04 -5.59
N GLY A 45 -14.62 14.06 -5.60
CA GLY A 45 -13.95 14.58 -4.41
C GLY A 45 -12.49 14.18 -4.27
N PHE A 46 -11.99 14.19 -3.04
CA PHE A 46 -10.58 13.99 -2.71
C PHE A 46 -10.42 12.94 -1.60
N PRO A 47 -9.61 11.89 -1.80
CA PRO A 47 -9.33 10.91 -0.76
C PRO A 47 -8.40 11.52 0.28
N TRP A 48 -8.88 11.81 1.48
CA TRP A 48 -8.03 12.37 2.54
C TRP A 48 -7.21 11.27 3.23
N ASN A 49 -5.92 11.53 3.45
CA ASN A 49 -5.02 10.64 4.20
C ASN A 49 -5.61 10.22 5.56
N GLY A 50 -5.50 8.93 5.89
CA GLY A 50 -5.98 8.35 7.14
C GLY A 50 -7.48 8.05 7.18
N ARG A 51 -8.25 8.36 6.14
CA ARG A 51 -9.67 7.96 6.09
C ARG A 51 -9.82 6.46 5.91
N SER A 52 -10.74 5.87 6.67
CA SER A 52 -11.12 4.47 6.53
C SER A 52 -11.99 4.24 5.29
N ILE A 53 -11.75 3.12 4.62
CA ILE A 53 -12.50 2.64 3.46
C ILE A 53 -13.50 1.59 3.98
N ARG A 54 -14.74 1.68 3.51
CA ARG A 54 -15.82 0.79 3.96
C ARG A 54 -16.54 0.16 2.77
N ILE A 55 -16.93 -1.10 2.92
CA ILE A 55 -17.84 -1.81 2.01
C ILE A 55 -18.97 -2.35 2.88
N ASP A 56 -20.23 -2.05 2.54
CA ASP A 56 -21.40 -2.45 3.33
C ASP A 56 -21.27 -2.12 4.83
N ASP A 57 -20.79 -0.91 5.12
CA ASP A 57 -20.47 -0.41 6.46
C ASP A 57 -19.37 -1.17 7.22
N GLU A 58 -18.66 -2.11 6.62
CA GLU A 58 -17.51 -2.77 7.25
C GLU A 58 -16.19 -2.08 6.86
N PRO A 59 -15.30 -1.76 7.83
CA PRO A 59 -13.99 -1.17 7.52
C PRO A 59 -13.07 -2.20 6.86
N VAL A 60 -12.66 -1.93 5.62
CA VAL A 60 -11.83 -2.85 4.80
C VAL A 60 -10.44 -2.32 4.51
N GLY A 61 -10.13 -1.10 4.96
CA GLY A 61 -8.81 -0.49 4.76
C GLY A 61 -8.80 1.00 5.10
N GLN A 62 -7.76 1.67 4.64
CA GLN A 62 -7.51 3.09 4.85
C GLN A 62 -6.71 3.73 3.71
N VAL A 63 -6.88 5.04 3.54
CA VAL A 63 -6.07 5.87 2.64
C VAL A 63 -4.70 6.12 3.26
N CYS A 64 -3.63 5.69 2.60
CA CYS A 64 -2.26 5.89 3.06
C CYS A 64 -1.64 7.19 2.52
N SER A 65 -1.85 7.47 1.23
CA SER A 65 -1.35 8.65 0.54
C SER A 65 -2.34 9.05 -0.55
N SER A 66 -2.45 10.34 -0.82
CA SER A 66 -3.41 10.90 -1.74
C SER A 66 -2.86 12.08 -2.52
N ALA A 67 -3.29 12.23 -3.76
CA ALA A 67 -3.01 13.41 -4.58
C ALA A 67 -4.16 13.70 -5.55
N TRP A 68 -4.20 14.91 -6.08
CA TRP A 68 -5.02 15.22 -7.24
C TRP A 68 -4.24 14.87 -8.50
N SER A 69 -4.84 14.14 -9.43
CA SER A 69 -4.22 13.83 -10.73
C SER A 69 -4.75 14.79 -11.79
N PRO A 70 -3.93 15.75 -12.31
CA PRO A 70 -4.36 16.62 -13.41
C PRO A 70 -4.66 15.85 -14.71
N TYR A 71 -3.95 14.73 -14.92
CA TYR A 71 -4.12 13.87 -16.09
C TYR A 71 -5.46 13.12 -16.05
N LEU A 72 -5.76 12.47 -14.92
CA LEU A 72 -7.01 11.73 -14.74
C LEU A 72 -8.19 12.63 -14.35
N ARG A 73 -7.91 13.89 -13.98
CA ARG A 73 -8.88 14.89 -13.49
C ARG A 73 -9.71 14.38 -12.31
N CYS A 74 -9.08 13.64 -11.41
CA CYS A 74 -9.74 13.04 -10.25
C CYS A 74 -8.77 12.92 -9.06
N GLY A 75 -9.32 12.69 -7.87
CA GLY A 75 -8.53 12.29 -6.71
C GLY A 75 -7.96 10.88 -6.90
N VAL A 76 -6.70 10.68 -6.55
CA VAL A 76 -6.05 9.36 -6.56
C VAL A 76 -5.41 9.09 -5.20
N ALA A 77 -5.36 7.82 -4.82
CA ALA A 77 -4.79 7.40 -3.56
C ALA A 77 -4.12 6.03 -3.64
N PHE A 78 -3.18 5.82 -2.72
CA PHE A 78 -2.77 4.49 -2.29
C PHE A 78 -3.58 4.08 -1.07
N VAL A 79 -4.06 2.85 -1.08
CA VAL A 79 -4.93 2.30 -0.03
C VAL A 79 -4.44 0.93 0.43
N ARG A 80 -4.58 0.64 1.72
CA ARG A 80 -4.26 -0.66 2.34
C ARG A 80 -5.23 -0.99 3.46
#